data_AF-A0A916MDX7-F1
#
_entry.id   AF-A0A916MDX7-F1
#
_cell.length_a   1.000
_cell.length_b   1.000
_cell.length_c   1.000
_cell.angle_alpha   90.00
_cell.angle_beta   90.00
_cell.angle_gamma   90.00
#
_symmetry.space_group_name_H-M   'P 1'
#
loop_
_entity.id
_entity.type
_entity.pdbx_description
1 polymer ?
#
loop_
_entity_poly.entity_id
_entity_poly.type
_entity_poly.pdbx_seq_one_letter_code
_entity_poly.pdbx_strand_id
1 'polypeptide(L)'
;MPRKPEKIPEEFKTYEEAADFWDTHDSMDYIDNLEEIEMEVNIQKKHFLIEVDMKIAGILQESARKKGVSASYLANELLHKQLADAV
;
A
#
# COMPACT_ATOMS: atom_id res chain seq x y z
N MET A 1 -5.98 -0.83 34.80
CA MET A 1 -6.86 0.34 34.58
C MET A 1 -6.51 0.90 33.22
N PRO A 2 -7.43 0.98 32.24
CA PRO A 2 -7.09 1.66 30.99
C PRO A 2 -6.83 3.13 31.32
N ARG A 3 -5.69 3.66 30.85
CA ARG A 3 -5.33 5.07 31.02
C ARG A 3 -6.31 5.89 30.19
N LYS A 4 -6.80 7.00 30.75
CA LYS A 4 -7.59 7.95 29.95
C LYS A 4 -6.65 8.57 28.90
N PRO A 5 -7.04 8.62 27.63
CA PRO A 5 -6.22 9.26 26.60
C PRO A 5 -6.03 10.75 26.95
N GLU A 6 -4.84 11.27 26.68
CA GLU A 6 -4.54 12.69 26.84
C GLU A 6 -5.40 13.51 25.88
N LYS A 7 -5.87 14.70 26.24
CA LYS A 7 -6.74 15.47 25.35
C LYS A 7 -5.97 15.94 24.11
N ILE A 8 -6.59 15.83 22.93
CA ILE A 8 -6.06 16.45 21.71
C ILE A 8 -6.01 17.98 21.94
N PRO A 9 -4.88 18.64 21.64
CA PRO A 9 -4.79 20.10 21.63
C PRO A 9 -5.83 20.73 20.68
N GLU A 10 -6.36 21.91 21.02
CA GLU A 10 -7.27 22.64 20.11
C GLU A 10 -6.59 22.98 18.78
N GLU A 11 -5.31 23.34 18.82
CA GLU A 11 -4.48 23.59 17.64
C GLU A 11 -3.05 23.07 17.87
N PHE A 12 -2.45 22.48 16.84
CA PHE A 12 -1.02 22.21 16.80
C PHE A 12 -0.29 23.43 16.21
N LYS A 13 0.86 23.80 16.75
CA LYS A 13 1.61 24.96 16.26
C LYS A 13 2.33 24.66 14.96
N THR A 14 2.73 23.42 14.74
CA THR A 14 3.37 22.94 13.51
C THR A 14 2.90 21.54 13.12
N TYR A 15 3.18 21.14 11.87
CA TYR A 15 2.90 19.79 11.40
C TYR A 15 3.77 18.74 12.11
N GLU A 16 5.01 19.09 12.44
CA GLU A 16 5.93 18.21 13.18
C GLU A 16 5.40 17.92 14.59
N GLU A 17 4.85 18.92 15.29
CA GLU A 17 4.23 18.73 16.62
C GLU A 17 3.01 17.80 16.54
N ALA A 18 2.19 17.93 15.49
CA ALA A 18 1.06 17.04 15.25
C ALA A 18 1.54 15.61 14.98
N ALA A 19 2.60 15.43 14.18
CA ALA A 19 3.19 14.12 13.90
C ALA A 19 3.75 13.47 15.18
N ASP A 20 4.53 14.20 15.97
CA ASP A 20 5.10 13.72 17.24
C ASP A 20 4.00 13.29 18.23
N PHE A 21 2.87 14.00 18.25
CA PHE A 21 1.70 13.61 19.05
C PHE A 21 1.12 12.27 18.57
N TRP A 22 0.83 12.13 17.27
CA TRP A 22 0.21 10.94 16.71
C TRP A 22 1.15 9.71 16.63
N ASP A 23 2.46 9.89 16.69
CA ASP A 23 3.43 8.79 16.80
C ASP A 23 3.25 7.97 18.10
N THR A 24 2.64 8.57 19.13
CA THR A 24 2.45 7.93 20.45
C THR A 24 0.99 7.72 20.84
N HIS A 25 0.04 8.26 20.07
CA HIS A 25 -1.39 8.22 20.35
C HIS A 25 -2.15 7.47 19.25
N ASP A 26 -3.04 6.55 19.64
CA ASP A 26 -3.92 5.86 18.69
C ASP A 26 -5.15 6.74 18.39
N SER A 27 -5.45 6.98 17.11
CA SER A 27 -6.63 7.76 16.71
C SER A 27 -7.95 7.10 17.12
N MET A 28 -7.96 5.78 17.31
CA MET A 28 -9.13 5.04 17.79
C MET A 28 -9.50 5.36 19.24
N ASP A 29 -8.57 5.89 20.05
CA ASP A 29 -8.85 6.36 21.41
C ASP A 29 -9.62 7.70 21.43
N TYR A 30 -9.81 8.33 20.27
CA TYR A 30 -10.43 9.65 20.10
C TYR A 30 -11.65 9.65 19.19
N ILE A 31 -12.28 8.49 18.94
CA ILE A 31 -13.43 8.38 18.03
C ILE A 31 -14.57 9.35 18.39
N ASP A 32 -14.80 9.59 19.68
CA ASP A 32 -15.83 10.54 20.17
C ASP A 32 -15.52 12.01 19.80
N ASN A 33 -14.26 12.31 19.43
CA ASN A 33 -13.81 13.62 18.97
C ASN A 33 -13.78 13.73 17.44
N LEU A 34 -14.04 12.65 16.71
CA LEU A 34 -14.04 12.61 15.25
C LEU A 34 -15.48 12.72 14.72
N GLU A 35 -15.62 13.34 13.55
CA GLU A 35 -16.88 13.39 12.83
C GLU A 35 -16.94 12.25 11.80
N GLU A 36 -18.10 11.58 11.71
CA GLU A 36 -18.33 10.58 10.68
C GLU A 36 -18.46 11.28 9.32
N ILE A 37 -17.58 10.91 8.38
CA ILE A 37 -17.58 11.43 7.02
C ILE A 37 -17.76 10.29 6.01
N GLU A 38 -18.57 10.53 4.97
CA GLU A 38 -18.66 9.64 3.83
C GLU A 38 -17.46 9.87 2.91
N MET A 39 -16.58 8.87 2.80
CA MET A 39 -15.41 8.90 1.93
C MET A 39 -15.52 7.85 0.83
N GLU A 40 -15.49 8.29 -0.42
CA GLU A 40 -15.36 7.40 -1.57
C GLU A 40 -13.89 7.16 -1.90
N VAL A 41 -13.42 5.92 -1.72
CA VAL A 41 -12.05 5.52 -2.11
C VAL A 41 -12.10 4.75 -3.42
N ASN A 42 -11.68 5.39 -4.52
CA ASN A 42 -11.59 4.73 -5.82
C ASN A 42 -10.24 4.01 -6.00
N ILE A 43 -10.18 2.75 -5.59
CA ILE A 43 -9.01 1.89 -5.85
C ILE A 43 -9.05 1.40 -7.31
N GLN A 44 -8.48 2.18 -8.22
CA GLN A 44 -8.53 1.90 -9.66
C GLN A 44 -7.72 0.68 -10.11
N LYS A 45 -6.74 0.22 -9.32
CA LYS A 45 -5.87 -0.90 -9.69
C LYS A 45 -5.65 -1.82 -8.51
N LYS A 46 -5.87 -3.11 -8.74
CA LYS A 46 -5.46 -4.17 -7.81
C LYS A 46 -4.09 -4.67 -8.25
N HIS A 47 -3.12 -4.60 -7.35
CA HIS A 47 -1.82 -5.21 -7.56
C HIS A 47 -1.82 -6.58 -6.89
N PHE A 48 -1.50 -7.61 -7.67
CA PHE A 48 -1.29 -8.96 -7.16
C PHE A 48 0.22 -9.21 -7.13
N LEU A 49 0.72 -9.58 -5.95
CA LEU A 49 2.11 -9.98 -5.77
C LEU A 49 2.16 -11.50 -5.71
N ILE A 50 3.08 -12.07 -6.48
CA ILE A 50 3.36 -13.51 -6.49
C ILE A 50 4.82 -13.70 -6.09
N GLU A 51 5.09 -14.68 -5.25
CA GLU A 51 6.45 -15.09 -4.97
C GLU A 51 7.05 -15.76 -6.21
N VAL A 52 8.27 -15.39 -6.56
CA VAL A 52 8.99 -15.91 -7.72
C VAL A 52 10.39 -16.29 -7.27
N ASP A 53 10.86 -17.46 -7.71
CA ASP A 53 12.22 -17.90 -7.47
C ASP A 53 13.25 -16.84 -7.94
N MET A 54 14.29 -16.62 -7.13
CA MET A 54 15.30 -15.59 -7.37
C MET A 54 15.96 -15.71 -8.75
N LYS A 55 16.25 -16.93 -9.21
CA LYS A 55 16.88 -17.14 -10.51
C LYS A 55 15.92 -16.78 -11.64
N ILE A 56 14.65 -17.16 -11.51
CA ILE A 56 13.60 -16.82 -12.47
C ILE A 56 13.38 -15.31 -12.53
N ALA A 57 13.34 -14.63 -11.37
CA ALA A 57 13.22 -13.18 -11.31
C ALA A 57 14.39 -12.48 -12.04
N GLY A 58 15.62 -12.95 -11.86
CA GLY A 58 16.79 -12.45 -12.58
C GLY A 58 16.67 -12.62 -14.10
N ILE A 59 16.29 -13.81 -14.56
CA ILE A 59 16.09 -14.10 -16.00
C ILE A 59 14.99 -13.22 -16.60
N LEU A 60 13.89 -13.04 -15.87
CA LEU A 60 12.76 -12.20 -16.29
C LEU A 60 13.21 -10.75 -16.46
N GLN A 61 13.94 -10.20 -15.49
CA GLN A 61 14.45 -8.83 -15.53
C GLN A 61 15.41 -8.59 -16.70
N GLU A 62 16.38 -9.49 -16.91
CA GLU A 62 17.30 -9.37 -18.03
C GLU A 62 16.58 -9.47 -19.38
N SER A 63 15.62 -10.39 -19.49
CA SER A 63 14.83 -10.59 -20.70
C SER A 63 13.94 -9.40 -21.01
N ALA A 64 13.30 -8.83 -19.98
CA ALA A 64 12.49 -7.62 -20.10
C ALA A 64 13.34 -6.43 -20.55
N ARG A 65 14.53 -6.26 -19.95
CA ARG A 65 15.49 -5.21 -20.34
C ARG A 65 15.93 -5.34 -21.80
N LYS A 66 16.27 -6.55 -22.25
CA LYS A 66 16.65 -6.81 -23.66
C LYS A 66 15.51 -6.50 -24.64
N LYS A 67 14.26 -6.71 -24.22
CA LYS A 67 13.06 -6.40 -25.01
C LYS A 67 12.58 -4.96 -24.89
N GLY A 68 13.17 -4.14 -24.01
CA GLY A 68 12.73 -2.76 -23.77
C GLY A 68 11.37 -2.63 -23.10
N VAL A 69 10.94 -3.64 -22.33
CA VAL A 69 9.64 -3.68 -21.62
C VAL A 69 9.86 -3.84 -20.11
N SER A 70 8.83 -3.60 -19.30
CA SER A 70 8.90 -3.86 -17.85
C SER A 70 8.85 -5.37 -17.55
N ALA A 71 9.46 -5.77 -16.42
CA ALA A 71 9.41 -7.15 -15.96
C ALA A 71 7.96 -7.62 -15.73
N SER A 72 7.10 -6.75 -15.18
CA SER A 72 5.67 -7.03 -14.99
C SER A 72 4.92 -7.21 -16.31
N TYR A 73 5.24 -6.43 -17.35
CA TYR A 73 4.62 -6.61 -18.67
C TYR A 73 5.01 -7.96 -19.27
N LEU A 74 6.30 -8.29 -19.27
CA LEU A 74 6.79 -9.57 -19.78
C LEU A 74 6.22 -10.76 -18.98
N ALA A 75 6.13 -10.64 -17.66
CA ALA A 75 5.52 -11.67 -16.82
C ALA A 75 4.05 -11.91 -17.19
N ASN A 76 3.26 -10.84 -17.34
CA ASN A 76 1.87 -10.95 -17.74
C ASN A 76 1.71 -11.55 -19.14
N GLU A 77 2.55 -11.16 -20.10
CA GLU A 77 2.54 -11.72 -21.45
C GLU A 77 2.79 -13.24 -21.43
N LEU A 78 3.79 -13.69 -20.65
CA LEU A 78 4.12 -15.11 -20.50
C LEU A 78 3.02 -15.89 -19.79
N LEU A 79 2.48 -15.36 -18.70
CA LEU A 79 1.37 -15.97 -17.96
C LEU A 79 0.13 -16.10 -18.84
N HIS A 80 -0.21 -15.05 -19.61
CA HIS A 80 -1.34 -15.09 -20.53
C HIS A 80 -1.16 -16.18 -21.59
N LYS A 81 0.02 -16.28 -22.22
CA LYS A 81 0.30 -17.32 -23.22
C LYS A 81 0.20 -18.75 -22.67
N GLN A 82 0.59 -18.96 -21.42
CA GLN A 82 0.62 -20.32 -20.84
C GLN A 82 -0.71 -20.72 -20.19
N LEU A 83 -1.47 -19.75 -19.68
CA LEU A 83 -2.66 -20.00 -18.86
C LEU A 83 -3.96 -19.62 -19.56
N ALA A 84 -3.97 -18.59 -20.41
CA ALA A 84 -5.20 -18.17 -21.09
C ALA A 84 -5.53 -19.05 -22.30
N ASP A 85 -4.53 -19.67 -22.95
CA ASP A 85 -4.75 -20.66 -24.01
C ASP A 85 -5.04 -22.08 -23.47
N ALA A 86 -4.95 -22.26 -22.14
CA ALA A 86 -5.20 -23.51 -21.44
C ALA A 86 -6.63 -23.63 -20.87
N VAL A 87 -7.47 -22.61 -21.07
CA VAL A 87 -8.88 -22.52 -20.67
C VAL A 87 -9.74 -22.33 -21.91
#